data_AF-A0A4R2DF81-F1
#
_entry.id   AF-A0A4R2DF81-F1
#
_cell.length_a   1.000
_cell.length_b   1.000
_cell.length_c   1.000
_cell.angle_alpha   90.00
_cell.angle_beta   90.00
_cell.angle_gamma   90.00
#
_symmetry.space_group_name_H-M   'P 1'
#
loop_
_entity.id
_entity.type
_entity.pdbx_description
1 polymer ?
#
loop_
_entity_poly.entity_id
_entity_poly.type
_entity_poly.pdbx_seq_one_letter_code
_entity_poly.pdbx_strand_id
1 'polypeptide(L)'
;MVGMSLGGLTAIRLAAVAPELVRRMVLVDVTPASIQRHQAMTQDQRGTVALASGPAVFDTFDEIVALTTAAAPHRSASSIRRGVVHNTRKRADGRWEWRYDRMRVLRDFTLLWDELALIEGPVTLVCGGATTCRGSEGARRARVRTLGAKRCAT
;
A
#
# COMPACT_ATOMS: atom_id res chain seq x y z
N MET A 1 -7.74 -13.43 -1.02
CA MET A 1 -7.59 -11.99 -0.75
C MET A 1 -6.31 -11.47 -1.40
N VAL A 2 -6.37 -10.30 -2.01
CA VAL A 2 -5.19 -9.60 -2.57
C VAL A 2 -5.19 -8.20 -1.96
N GLY A 3 -4.12 -7.86 -1.23
CA GLY A 3 -4.01 -6.59 -0.53
C GLY A 3 -2.71 -5.88 -0.89
N MET A 4 -2.81 -4.63 -1.32
CA MET A 4 -1.68 -3.77 -1.63
C MET A 4 -1.52 -2.69 -0.55
N SER A 5 -0.28 -2.40 -0.16
CA SER A 5 0.02 -1.34 0.82
C SER A 5 -0.86 -1.49 2.09
N LEU A 6 -1.53 -0.43 2.56
CA LEU A 6 -2.44 -0.49 3.71
C LEU A 6 -3.45 -1.64 3.63
N GLY A 7 -3.99 -1.92 2.44
CA GLY A 7 -4.94 -3.03 2.25
C GLY A 7 -4.31 -4.41 2.49
N GLY A 8 -3.00 -4.57 2.30
CA GLY A 8 -2.30 -5.80 2.67
C GLY A 8 -2.11 -5.95 4.18
N LEU A 9 -1.88 -4.85 4.90
CA LEU A 9 -1.82 -4.87 6.37
C LEU A 9 -3.19 -5.20 6.97
N THR A 10 -4.25 -4.62 6.41
CA THR A 10 -5.63 -4.98 6.75
C THR A 10 -5.93 -6.45 6.43
N ALA A 11 -5.43 -6.97 5.31
CA ALA A 11 -5.61 -8.38 4.94
C ALA A 11 -4.95 -9.34 5.95
N ILE A 12 -3.78 -8.99 6.48
CA ILE A 12 -3.11 -9.77 7.54
C ILE A 12 -4.00 -9.83 8.77
N ARG A 13 -4.50 -8.66 9.24
CA ARG A 13 -5.39 -8.61 10.40
C ARG A 13 -6.66 -9.40 10.18
N LEU A 14 -7.28 -9.27 9.01
CA LEU A 14 -8.49 -10.01 8.68
C LEU A 14 -8.24 -11.52 8.70
N ALA A 15 -7.15 -12.00 8.11
CA ALA A 15 -6.81 -13.41 8.10
C ALA A 15 -6.57 -13.97 9.51
N ALA A 16 -6.09 -13.15 10.44
CA ALA A 16 -5.89 -13.56 11.83
C ALA A 16 -7.19 -13.62 12.64
N VAL A 17 -8.17 -12.74 12.38
CA VAL A 17 -9.42 -12.67 13.16
C VAL A 17 -10.60 -13.40 12.52
N ALA A 18 -10.55 -13.65 11.22
CA ALA A 18 -11.57 -14.32 10.42
C ALA A 18 -10.90 -15.20 9.34
N PRO A 19 -10.14 -16.23 9.74
CA PRO A 19 -9.36 -17.08 8.82
C PRO A 19 -10.23 -17.76 7.75
N GLU A 20 -11.50 -18.07 8.06
CA GLU A 20 -12.47 -18.67 7.15
C GLU A 20 -12.76 -17.80 5.91
N LEU A 21 -12.57 -16.48 6.02
CA LEU A 21 -12.75 -15.54 4.90
C LEU A 21 -11.52 -15.46 4.00
N VAL A 22 -10.35 -15.93 4.45
CA VAL A 22 -9.06 -15.74 3.75
C VAL A 22 -8.40 -17.08 3.43
N ARG A 23 -8.98 -17.80 2.45
CA ARG A 23 -8.43 -19.08 1.96
C ARG A 23 -7.01 -19.01 1.39
N ARG A 24 -6.65 -17.87 0.76
CA ARG A 24 -5.33 -17.58 0.20
C ARG A 24 -5.08 -16.08 0.24
N MET A 25 -3.85 -15.67 0.50
CA MET A 25 -3.47 -14.26 0.60
C MET A 25 -2.33 -13.90 -0.35
N VAL A 26 -2.48 -12.77 -1.04
CA VAL A 26 -1.39 -12.12 -1.79
C VAL A 26 -1.16 -10.73 -1.22
N LEU A 27 0.06 -10.50 -0.72
CA LEU A 27 0.54 -9.21 -0.25
C LEU A 27 1.30 -8.53 -1.38
N VAL A 28 0.87 -7.35 -1.78
CA VAL A 28 1.45 -6.58 -2.87
C VAL A 28 2.18 -5.36 -2.29
N ASP A 29 3.49 -5.37 -2.47
CA ASP A 29 4.44 -4.32 -2.10
C ASP A 29 4.38 -3.87 -0.64
N VAL A 30 4.03 -4.79 0.26
CA VAL A 30 3.82 -4.48 1.67
C VAL A 30 4.22 -5.62 2.60
N THR A 31 4.75 -5.22 3.75
CA THR A 31 5.06 -6.02 4.93
C THR A 31 4.72 -5.22 6.18
N PRO A 32 4.53 -5.84 7.36
CA PRO A 32 4.31 -5.13 8.62
C PRO A 32 5.35 -4.03 8.94
N ALA A 33 6.57 -4.15 8.43
CA ALA A 33 7.64 -3.14 8.58
C ALA A 33 7.61 -1.99 7.53
N SER A 34 6.55 -1.89 6.73
CA SER A 34 6.52 -0.95 5.59
C SER A 34 6.42 0.51 6.00
N ILE A 35 5.82 0.83 7.15
CA ILE A 35 5.75 2.22 7.61
C ILE A 35 7.14 2.76 7.95
N GLN A 36 7.94 2.01 8.71
CA GLN A 36 9.31 2.41 9.05
C GLN A 36 10.14 2.61 7.78
N ARG A 37 9.95 1.72 6.79
CA ARG A 37 10.58 1.86 5.47
C ARG A 37 10.13 3.12 4.73
N HIS A 38 8.84 3.43 4.69
CA HIS A 38 8.33 4.63 4.01
C HIS A 38 8.76 5.94 4.68
N GLN A 39 8.95 5.94 6.00
CA GLN A 39 9.47 7.07 6.76
C GLN A 39 10.95 7.36 6.40
N ALA A 40 11.74 6.31 6.17
CA ALA A 40 13.14 6.45 5.77
C ALA A 40 13.35 6.86 4.30
N MET A 41 12.30 6.92 3.49
CA MET A 41 12.37 7.24 2.06
C MET A 41 12.31 8.76 1.80
N THR A 42 12.93 9.21 0.72
CA THR A 42 12.72 10.56 0.18
C THR A 42 11.31 10.70 -0.43
N GLN A 43 10.88 11.94 -0.73
CA GLN A 43 9.59 12.15 -1.41
C GLN A 43 9.54 11.45 -2.77
N ASP A 44 10.60 11.57 -3.57
CA ASP A 44 10.67 10.94 -4.89
C ASP A 44 10.59 9.42 -4.81
N GLN A 45 11.26 8.84 -3.82
CA GLN A 45 11.20 7.40 -3.57
C GLN A 45 9.80 6.93 -3.16
N ARG A 46 9.03 7.77 -2.44
CA ARG A 46 7.63 7.46 -2.07
C ARG A 46 6.68 7.54 -3.28
N GLY A 47 7.06 8.26 -4.34
CA GLY A 47 6.23 8.46 -5.53
C GLY A 47 4.82 8.95 -5.16
N THR A 48 3.78 8.32 -5.72
CA THR A 48 2.38 8.72 -5.46
C THR A 48 1.95 8.67 -3.99
N VAL A 49 2.65 7.92 -3.11
CA VAL A 49 2.34 7.92 -1.67
C VAL A 49 2.61 9.29 -1.04
N ALA A 50 3.57 10.05 -1.59
CA ALA A 50 3.86 11.42 -1.15
C ALA A 50 2.68 12.38 -1.30
N LEU A 51 1.78 12.12 -2.27
CA LEU A 51 0.62 12.97 -2.56
C LEU A 51 -0.32 13.07 -1.37
N ALA A 52 -0.39 12.05 -0.52
CA ALA A 52 -1.24 12.04 0.67
C ALA A 52 -0.86 13.13 1.69
N SER A 53 0.39 13.59 1.67
CA SER A 53 0.88 14.71 2.50
C SER A 53 0.91 16.05 1.76
N GLY A 54 0.59 16.06 0.45
CA GLY A 54 0.57 17.24 -0.40
C GLY A 54 -0.73 18.04 -0.31
N PRO A 55 -0.95 19.02 -1.21
CA PRO A 55 -2.18 19.83 -1.24
C PRO A 55 -3.46 18.98 -1.29
N ALA A 56 -4.49 19.42 -0.59
CA ALA A 56 -5.79 18.71 -0.52
C ALA A 56 -6.82 19.25 -1.50
N VAL A 57 -6.70 20.53 -1.87
CA VAL A 57 -7.63 21.28 -2.73
C VAL A 57 -6.83 21.96 -3.83
N PHE A 58 -7.39 21.98 -5.03
CA PHE A 58 -6.79 22.45 -6.28
C PHE A 58 -7.80 23.29 -7.05
N ASP A 59 -7.34 24.22 -7.87
CA ASP A 59 -8.25 25.08 -8.63
C ASP A 59 -8.78 24.34 -9.86
N THR A 60 -7.94 23.52 -10.47
CA THR A 60 -8.29 22.76 -11.69
C THR A 60 -8.04 21.26 -11.56
N PHE A 61 -8.75 20.47 -12.36
CA PHE A 61 -8.52 19.02 -12.46
C PHE A 61 -7.13 18.71 -13.05
N ASP A 62 -6.67 19.54 -13.98
CA ASP A 62 -5.39 19.34 -14.68
C ASP A 62 -4.19 19.56 -13.76
N GLU A 63 -4.28 20.43 -12.76
CA GLU A 63 -3.26 20.53 -11.69
C GLU A 63 -3.04 19.20 -10.98
N ILE A 64 -4.12 18.48 -10.68
CA ILE A 64 -4.05 17.19 -9.99
C ILE A 64 -3.43 16.13 -10.90
N VAL A 65 -3.79 16.15 -12.19
CA VAL A 65 -3.19 15.26 -13.20
C VAL A 65 -1.70 15.54 -13.34
N ALA A 66 -1.28 16.80 -13.42
CA ALA A 66 0.12 17.19 -13.53
C ALA A 66 0.91 16.77 -12.28
N LEU A 67 0.38 17.06 -11.08
CA LEU A 67 0.98 16.64 -9.81
C LEU A 67 1.14 15.11 -9.73
N THR A 68 0.11 14.37 -10.13
CA THR A 68 0.15 12.90 -10.13
C THR A 68 1.12 12.34 -11.17
N THR A 69 1.25 13.02 -12.33
CA THR A 69 2.20 12.66 -13.38
C THR A 69 3.64 12.84 -12.91
N ALA A 70 3.95 13.95 -12.24
CA ALA A 70 5.26 14.17 -11.64
C ALA A 70 5.62 13.10 -10.59
N ALA A 71 4.63 12.64 -9.81
CA ALA A 71 4.82 11.60 -8.79
C ALA A 71 4.87 10.15 -9.36
N ALA A 72 4.47 9.94 -10.61
CA ALA A 72 4.48 8.63 -11.28
C ALA A 72 4.88 8.74 -12.77
N PRO A 73 6.10 9.20 -13.08
CA PRO A 73 6.51 9.49 -14.46
C PRO A 73 6.54 8.24 -15.37
N HIS A 74 6.56 7.04 -14.78
CA HIS A 74 6.55 5.77 -15.49
C HIS A 74 5.14 5.30 -15.89
N ARG A 75 4.06 5.97 -15.44
CA ARG A 75 2.68 5.61 -15.81
C ARG A 75 2.25 6.41 -17.04
N SER A 76 1.44 5.78 -17.90
CA SER A 76 0.85 6.49 -19.04
C SER A 76 -0.11 7.59 -18.59
N ALA A 77 -0.16 8.68 -19.35
CA ALA A 77 -1.05 9.82 -19.08
C ALA A 77 -2.53 9.39 -18.99
N SER A 78 -2.98 8.48 -19.86
CA SER A 78 -4.35 7.95 -19.83
C SER A 78 -4.66 7.16 -18.55
N SER A 79 -3.69 6.41 -18.03
CA SER A 79 -3.81 5.68 -16.76
C SER A 79 -3.88 6.62 -15.57
N ILE A 80 -3.05 7.67 -15.56
CA ILE A 80 -3.05 8.70 -14.52
C ILE A 80 -4.38 9.44 -14.53
N ARG A 81 -4.81 9.96 -15.68
CA ARG A 81 -6.06 10.74 -15.81
C ARG A 81 -7.27 9.97 -15.28
N ARG A 82 -7.42 8.69 -15.68
CA ARG A 82 -8.47 7.82 -15.16
C ARG A 82 -8.39 7.62 -13.65
N GLY A 83 -7.18 7.42 -13.10
CA GLY A 83 -6.98 7.32 -11.65
C GLY A 83 -7.41 8.59 -10.90
N VAL A 84 -7.04 9.76 -11.43
CA VAL A 84 -7.42 11.05 -10.85
C VAL A 84 -8.93 11.24 -10.86
N VAL A 85 -9.64 10.91 -11.96
CA VAL A 85 -11.13 10.96 -12.01
C VAL A 85 -11.77 10.17 -10.87
N HIS A 86 -11.27 8.97 -10.57
CA HIS A 86 -11.82 8.13 -9.51
C HIS A 86 -11.40 8.56 -8.10
N ASN A 87 -10.30 9.31 -7.96
CA ASN A 87 -9.79 9.76 -6.68
C ASN A 87 -10.13 11.21 -6.33
N THR A 88 -10.79 11.97 -7.21
CA THR A 88 -11.14 13.38 -6.95
C THR A 88 -12.62 13.67 -7.16
N ARG A 89 -13.09 14.76 -6.55
CA ARG A 89 -14.42 15.32 -6.79
C ARG A 89 -14.36 16.83 -6.94
N LYS A 90 -15.29 17.39 -7.71
CA LYS A 90 -15.48 18.83 -7.81
C LYS A 90 -16.32 19.30 -6.62
N ARG A 91 -15.89 20.38 -5.98
CA ARG A 91 -16.55 21.05 -4.86
C ARG A 91 -17.62 22.04 -5.39
N ALA A 92 -18.48 22.51 -4.49
CA ALA A 92 -19.52 23.47 -4.83
C ALA A 92 -18.95 24.83 -5.31
N ASP A 93 -17.78 25.22 -4.82
CA ASP A 93 -17.06 26.44 -5.22
C ASP A 93 -16.28 26.30 -6.54
N GLY A 94 -16.40 25.16 -7.23
CA GLY A 94 -15.76 24.91 -8.51
C GLY A 94 -14.36 24.28 -8.42
N ARG A 95 -13.72 24.30 -7.24
CA ARG A 95 -12.41 23.68 -7.00
C ARG A 95 -12.49 22.16 -6.95
N TRP A 96 -11.34 21.50 -6.94
CA TRP A 96 -11.21 20.05 -6.88
C TRP A 96 -10.53 19.60 -5.61
N GLU A 97 -10.92 18.45 -5.07
CA GLU A 97 -10.28 17.85 -3.90
C GLU A 97 -10.14 16.34 -4.05
N TRP A 98 -9.20 15.76 -3.31
CA TRP A 98 -9.09 14.32 -3.15
C TRP A 98 -10.30 13.76 -2.41
N ARG A 99 -10.76 12.56 -2.81
CA ARG A 99 -11.81 11.81 -2.10
C ARG A 99 -11.31 11.12 -0.85
N TYR A 100 -10.01 10.85 -0.75
CA TYR A 100 -9.43 10.19 0.41
C TYR A 100 -9.13 11.19 1.52
N ASP A 101 -9.28 10.75 2.76
CA ASP A 101 -8.87 11.52 3.92
C ASP A 101 -7.36 11.45 4.14
N ARG A 102 -6.82 12.49 4.78
CA ARG A 102 -5.43 12.49 5.22
C ARG A 102 -5.27 11.59 6.45
N MET A 103 -4.39 10.60 6.36
CA MET A 103 -3.98 9.81 7.52
C MET A 103 -3.06 10.66 8.40
N ARG A 104 -3.59 11.14 9.53
CA ARG A 104 -2.85 12.02 10.47
C ARG A 104 -1.89 11.27 11.38
N VAL A 105 -2.16 9.98 11.64
CA VAL A 105 -1.37 9.13 12.54
C VAL A 105 -1.00 7.86 11.81
N LEU A 106 0.30 7.67 11.58
CA LEU A 106 0.86 6.40 11.15
C LEU A 106 0.89 5.47 12.36
N ARG A 107 0.10 4.40 12.32
CA ARG A 107 0.09 3.39 13.40
C ARG A 107 1.33 2.51 13.30
N ASP A 108 1.82 2.04 14.43
CA ASP A 108 2.79 0.94 14.39
C ASP A 108 2.07 -0.36 13.99
N PHE A 109 2.61 -1.02 12.97
CA PHE A 109 2.10 -2.29 12.46
C PHE A 109 3.03 -3.47 12.77
N THR A 110 4.07 -3.27 13.57
CA THR A 110 5.00 -4.34 13.97
C THR A 110 4.30 -5.56 14.57
N LEU A 111 3.23 -5.36 15.34
CA LEU A 111 2.42 -6.43 15.92
C LEU A 111 1.81 -7.37 14.88
N LEU A 112 1.60 -6.91 13.64
CA LEU A 112 1.10 -7.76 12.55
C LEU A 112 2.09 -8.84 12.12
N TRP A 113 3.35 -8.80 12.59
CA TRP A 113 4.29 -9.90 12.38
C TRP A 113 3.84 -11.19 13.04
N ASP A 114 3.25 -11.09 14.22
CA ASP A 114 2.81 -12.26 14.99
C ASP A 114 1.52 -12.81 14.40
N GLU A 115 0.60 -11.93 14.01
CA GLU A 115 -0.60 -12.29 13.26
C GLU A 115 -0.28 -12.97 11.93
N LEU A 116 0.67 -12.44 11.15
CA LEU A 116 1.12 -13.06 9.91
C LEU A 116 1.70 -14.47 10.13
N ALA A 117 2.27 -14.75 11.30
CA ALA A 117 2.81 -16.06 11.62
C ALA A 117 1.73 -17.09 11.96
N LEU A 118 0.54 -16.65 12.37
CA LEU A 118 -0.61 -17.51 12.69
C LEU A 118 -1.42 -17.92 11.45
N ILE A 119 -1.14 -17.33 10.28
CA ILE A 119 -1.90 -17.63 9.06
C ILE A 119 -1.47 -18.99 8.50
N GLU A 120 -2.35 -19.98 8.60
CA GLU A 120 -2.14 -21.34 8.11
C GLU A 120 -2.26 -21.46 6.57
N GLY A 121 -3.01 -20.55 5.95
CA GLY A 121 -3.27 -20.54 4.51
C GLY A 121 -2.08 -20.08 3.65
N PRO A 122 -2.06 -20.38 2.34
CA PRO A 122 -1.01 -19.93 1.44
C PRO A 122 -0.91 -18.41 1.38
N VAL A 123 0.29 -17.89 1.61
CA VAL A 123 0.62 -16.46 1.48
C VAL A 123 1.69 -16.26 0.41
N THR A 124 1.46 -15.31 -0.51
CA THR A 124 2.43 -14.89 -1.53
C THR A 124 2.77 -13.41 -1.34
N LEU A 125 4.06 -13.09 -1.30
CA LEU A 125 4.56 -11.71 -1.31
C LEU A 125 5.04 -11.33 -2.71
N VAL A 126 4.45 -10.27 -3.28
CA VAL A 126 4.84 -9.67 -4.55
C VAL A 126 5.49 -8.31 -4.26
N CYS A 127 6.79 -8.16 -4.51
CA CYS A 127 7.46 -6.85 -4.42
C CYS A 127 7.70 -6.27 -5.82
N GLY A 128 7.44 -4.97 -5.98
CA GLY A 128 7.71 -4.27 -7.23
C GLY A 128 9.21 -4.29 -7.59
N GLY A 129 9.52 -4.39 -8.88
CA GLY A 129 10.89 -4.40 -9.40
C GLY A 129 11.74 -3.24 -8.91
N ALA A 130 11.20 -2.03 -9.01
CA ALA A 130 11.86 -0.77 -8.70
C ALA A 130 11.52 -0.24 -7.28
N THR A 131 10.94 -1.06 -6.42
CA THR A 131 10.48 -0.63 -5.09
C THR A 131 11.46 -1.05 -4.00
N THR A 132 11.47 -0.32 -2.88
CA THR A 132 12.28 -0.68 -1.71
C THR A 132 11.74 -1.89 -0.94
N CYS A 133 10.58 -2.43 -1.30
CA CYS A 133 10.10 -3.72 -0.77
C CYS A 133 11.11 -4.82 -1.11
N ARG A 134 11.61 -4.81 -2.35
CA ARG A 134 12.59 -5.77 -2.84
C ARG A 134 13.88 -5.66 -2.04
N GLY A 135 14.34 -6.79 -1.51
CA GLY A 135 15.59 -6.85 -0.72
C GLY A 135 15.49 -6.28 0.69
N SER A 136 14.35 -5.70 1.09
CA SER A 136 14.15 -5.24 2.47
C SER A 136 14.20 -6.39 3.47
N GLU A 137 14.65 -6.08 4.68
CA GLU A 137 14.64 -7.03 5.80
C GLU A 137 13.22 -7.53 6.10
N GLY A 138 12.21 -6.65 5.99
CA GLY A 138 10.80 -7.04 6.07
C GLY A 138 10.43 -8.11 5.03
N ALA A 139 10.83 -7.95 3.76
CA ALA A 139 10.54 -8.95 2.73
C ALA A 139 11.27 -10.28 2.98
N ARG A 140 12.50 -10.25 3.50
CA ARG A 140 13.25 -11.46 3.91
C ARG A 140 12.54 -12.18 5.06
N ARG A 141 12.18 -11.46 6.12
CA ARG A 141 11.44 -11.99 7.27
C ARG A 141 10.10 -12.60 6.87
N ALA A 142 9.34 -11.94 5.99
CA ALA A 142 8.06 -12.44 5.48
C ALA A 142 8.23 -13.76 4.72
N ARG A 143 9.27 -13.89 3.88
CA ARG A 143 9.58 -15.12 3.13
C ARG A 143 9.96 -16.28 4.06
N VAL A 144 10.80 -16.04 5.06
CA VAL A 144 11.19 -17.08 6.02
C VAL A 144 9.96 -17.64 6.76
N ARG A 145 9.07 -16.76 7.25
CA ARG A 145 7.88 -17.17 7.99
C ARG A 145 6.84 -17.90 7.12
N THR A 146 6.63 -17.45 5.89
CA THR A 146 5.69 -18.10 4.96
C THR A 146 6.19 -19.45 4.41
N LEU A 147 7.50 -19.71 4.46
CA LEU A 147 8.08 -21.02 4.18
C LEU A 147 8.07 -21.95 5.40
N GLY A 148 8.19 -21.40 6.62
CA GLY A 148 8.10 -22.17 7.87
C GLY A 148 6.70 -22.74 8.13
N ALA A 149 5.64 -21.93 7.90
CA ALA A 149 4.25 -22.37 8.06
C ALA A 149 3.87 -23.55 7.14
N LYS A 150 4.53 -23.69 5.97
CA LYS A 150 4.30 -24.81 5.05
C LYS A 150 4.91 -26.14 5.51
N ARG A 151 5.80 -26.16 6.51
CA ARG A 151 6.52 -27.38 6.92
C ARG A 151 5.90 -28.11 8.13
N CYS A 152 4.94 -27.51 8.83
CA CYS A 152 4.30 -28.14 10.00
C CYS A 152 2.94 -28.79 9.72
N ALA A 153 2.47 -28.77 8.46
CA ALA A 153 1.27 -29.52 8.05
C ALA A 153 1.70 -30.86 7.44
N THR A 154 1.90 -31.86 8.29
CA THR A 154 1.95 -33.30 7.95
C THR A 154 0.90 -34.03 8.75
#